data_AF-A0A8T5H4Q0-F1
#
_entry.id   AF-A0A8T5H4Q0-F1
#
_cell.length_a   1.000
_cell.length_b   1.000
_cell.length_c   1.000
_cell.angle_alpha   90.00
_cell.angle_beta   90.00
_cell.angle_gamma   90.00
#
_symmetry.space_group_name_H-M   'P 1'
#
loop_
_entity.id
_entity.type
_entity.pdbx_description
1 polymer ?
#
loop_
_entity_poly.entity_id
_entity_poly.type
_entity_poly.pdbx_seq_one_letter_code
_entity_poly.pdbx_strand_id
1 'polypeptide(L)'
;MTVINAAHNKNTVSLVGDLQMSGPRRKSFNGDKLYVDTFPGTISGITGHYFFIDEAIGNVSLPKDYTPKQVSEQIYCSLRDLKNQKISCKLDSAFGLTIEDLVRGHKKEDKVDETIIKSLQQALTEEQGQFKEYLSNEVITVGFNGRTPEIYTATPLTHDKVALNFMTVGSGSDLSSQSLNEFYETIKDPNSLSTSKMIEQSVLAKFKSEKNMGVGGTSDIAYIKRGCEPVMIGKAESVLFEEIIKGKYNNLIGTRVANRGLDDIINGATFEEVEPTIFDENPKSRKLELYLRSYRI
;
A
#
# COMPACT_ATOMS: atom_id res chain seq x y z
N MET A 1 -4.75 9.82 4.31
CA MET A 1 -4.55 9.83 2.84
C MET A 1 -3.20 9.20 2.54
N THR A 2 -3.16 8.29 1.58
CA THR A 2 -2.01 7.43 1.27
C THR A 2 -2.14 6.84 -0.13
N VAL A 3 -1.07 6.30 -0.67
CA VAL A 3 -1.07 5.41 -1.84
C VAL A 3 -0.17 4.22 -1.55
N ILE A 4 -0.67 3.02 -1.85
CA ILE A 4 0.13 1.79 -1.87
C ILE A 4 0.05 1.20 -3.27
N ASN A 5 1.20 0.98 -3.90
CA ASN A 5 1.34 0.39 -5.21
C ASN A 5 1.90 -1.03 -5.05
N ALA A 6 1.13 -2.03 -5.45
CA ALA A 6 1.59 -3.40 -5.60
C ALA A 6 1.97 -3.68 -7.04
N ALA A 7 3.03 -4.46 -7.24
CA ALA A 7 3.41 -4.96 -8.55
C ALA A 7 4.05 -6.35 -8.45
N HIS A 8 3.97 -7.12 -9.53
CA HIS A 8 4.69 -8.37 -9.66
C HIS A 8 5.17 -8.66 -11.08
N ASN A 9 6.27 -9.41 -11.13
CA ASN A 9 6.75 -10.14 -12.30
C ASN A 9 6.91 -11.62 -11.90
N LYS A 10 7.35 -12.48 -12.82
CA LYS A 10 7.46 -13.93 -12.58
C LYS A 10 8.31 -14.34 -11.36
N ASN A 11 9.21 -13.47 -10.91
CA ASN A 11 10.23 -13.76 -9.89
C ASN A 11 10.15 -12.82 -8.68
N THR A 12 9.32 -11.79 -8.70
CA THR A 12 9.25 -10.80 -7.62
C THR A 12 7.85 -10.25 -7.45
N VAL A 13 7.41 -10.12 -6.20
CA VAL A 13 6.30 -9.25 -5.79
C VAL A 13 6.85 -8.07 -5.00
N SER A 14 6.23 -6.91 -5.09
CA SER A 14 6.64 -5.72 -4.33
C SER A 14 5.47 -4.85 -3.90
N LEU A 15 5.64 -4.15 -2.79
CA LEU A 15 4.82 -3.02 -2.39
C LEU A 15 5.67 -1.75 -2.30
N VAL A 16 5.13 -0.65 -2.79
CA VAL A 16 5.66 0.70 -2.63
C VAL A 16 4.58 1.56 -2.00
N GLY A 17 4.81 2.02 -0.78
CA GLY A 17 3.90 2.90 -0.05
C GLY A 17 4.50 4.28 0.17
N ASP A 18 3.67 5.30 0.31
CA ASP A 18 4.13 6.60 0.80
C ASP A 18 4.25 6.60 2.34
N LEU A 19 5.27 7.22 2.93
CA LEU A 19 5.42 7.28 4.39
C LEU A 19 4.51 8.30 5.09
N GLN A 20 3.90 9.24 4.35
CA GLN A 20 3.19 10.35 4.96
C GLN A 20 1.87 9.91 5.58
N MET A 21 1.74 10.02 6.91
CA MET A 21 0.45 9.93 7.56
C MET A 21 -0.23 11.31 7.53
N SER A 22 -1.55 11.31 7.35
CA SER A 22 -2.34 12.54 7.31
C SER A 22 -3.58 12.37 8.17
N GLY A 23 -3.71 13.24 9.18
CA GLY A 23 -4.91 13.41 9.97
C GLY A 23 -5.84 14.49 9.39
N PRO A 24 -7.05 14.65 9.94
CA PRO A 24 -8.06 15.58 9.44
C PRO A 24 -7.64 17.07 9.42
N ARG A 25 -6.58 17.44 10.15
CA ARG A 25 -6.17 18.85 10.32
C ARG A 25 -4.70 19.16 9.99
N ARG A 26 -3.82 18.17 9.75
CA ARG A 26 -2.40 18.38 9.39
C ARG A 26 -1.82 17.17 8.64
N LYS A 27 -0.80 17.41 7.79
CA LYS A 27 0.21 16.40 7.44
C LYS A 27 0.89 16.01 8.75
N SER A 28 0.72 14.78 9.21
CA SER A 28 1.01 14.37 10.57
C SER A 28 1.93 13.16 10.53
N PHE A 29 3.23 13.40 10.70
CA PHE A 29 4.28 12.39 10.91
C PHE A 29 4.46 11.35 9.79
N ASN A 30 5.63 10.72 9.78
CA ASN A 30 5.85 9.51 8.99
C ASN A 30 5.39 8.31 9.82
N GLY A 31 4.77 7.33 9.17
CA GLY A 31 4.42 6.08 9.82
C GLY A 31 4.44 4.93 8.83
N ASP A 32 4.81 3.77 9.33
CA ASP A 32 4.98 2.56 8.53
C ASP A 32 3.61 2.07 8.07
N LYS A 33 3.47 1.80 6.78
CA LYS A 33 2.20 1.32 6.19
C LYS A 33 2.33 -0.07 5.59
N LEU A 34 3.51 -0.66 5.68
CA LEU A 34 3.82 -1.98 5.18
C LEU A 34 4.09 -2.93 6.35
N TYR A 35 3.44 -4.07 6.34
CA TYR A 35 3.59 -5.19 7.26
C TYR A 35 4.40 -6.26 6.54
N VAL A 36 5.70 -6.33 6.83
CA VAL A 36 6.66 -7.24 6.17
C VAL A 36 6.88 -8.50 7.00
N ASP A 37 7.00 -8.35 8.32
CA ASP A 37 7.37 -9.45 9.23
C ASP A 37 6.17 -10.11 9.91
N THR A 38 4.97 -9.54 9.77
CA THR A 38 3.75 -10.01 10.44
C THR A 38 3.30 -11.36 9.93
N PHE A 39 3.46 -11.59 8.62
CA PHE A 39 3.08 -12.82 7.95
C PHE A 39 4.24 -13.26 7.04
N PRO A 40 5.23 -14.02 7.58
CA PRO A 40 6.34 -14.59 6.82
C PRO A 40 5.93 -15.10 5.43
N GLY A 41 6.70 -14.75 4.40
CA GLY A 41 6.41 -15.10 3.00
C GLY A 41 5.35 -14.24 2.29
N THR A 42 4.80 -13.22 2.95
CA THR A 42 3.90 -12.23 2.34
C THR A 42 4.26 -10.81 2.78
N ILE A 43 3.77 -9.80 2.05
CA ILE A 43 3.84 -8.40 2.47
C ILE A 43 2.43 -7.83 2.35
N SER A 44 1.98 -7.11 3.38
CA SER A 44 0.70 -6.39 3.35
C SER A 44 0.91 -4.89 3.45
N GLY A 45 0.17 -4.09 2.67
CA GLY A 45 0.18 -2.64 2.72
C GLY A 45 -1.20 -2.09 3.00
N ILE A 46 -1.30 -0.99 3.75
CA ILE A 46 -2.58 -0.51 4.29
C ILE A 46 -2.96 0.90 3.84
N THR A 47 -4.26 1.13 3.69
CA THR A 47 -4.86 2.45 3.52
C THR A 47 -6.16 2.57 4.32
N GLY A 48 -6.35 3.71 5.01
CA GLY A 48 -7.53 3.96 5.84
C GLY A 48 -7.16 4.38 7.26
N HIS A 49 -7.95 3.94 8.22
CA HIS A 49 -7.77 4.23 9.64
C HIS A 49 -6.75 3.28 10.26
N TYR A 50 -5.51 3.75 10.41
CA TYR A 50 -4.35 2.96 10.86
C TYR A 50 -4.67 2.04 12.05
N PHE A 51 -5.14 2.58 13.18
CA PHE A 51 -5.37 1.79 14.40
C PHE A 51 -6.46 0.73 14.24
N PHE A 52 -7.43 0.95 13.34
CA PHE A 52 -8.48 -0.03 13.10
C PHE A 52 -7.93 -1.21 12.29
N ILE A 53 -7.10 -0.91 11.29
CA ILE A 53 -6.46 -1.92 10.46
C ILE A 53 -5.41 -2.70 11.26
N ASP A 54 -4.62 -2.02 12.08
CA ASP A 54 -3.63 -2.62 12.98
C ASP A 54 -4.28 -3.59 13.99
N GLU A 55 -5.38 -3.17 14.64
CA GLU A 55 -6.19 -4.05 15.50
C GLU A 55 -6.73 -5.25 14.72
N ALA A 56 -7.21 -5.05 13.49
CA ALA A 56 -7.71 -6.15 12.66
C ALA A 56 -6.59 -7.12 12.24
N ILE A 57 -5.41 -6.62 11.87
CA ILE A 57 -4.24 -7.45 11.52
C ILE A 57 -3.77 -8.24 12.74
N GLY A 58 -3.74 -7.62 13.93
CA GLY A 58 -3.36 -8.28 15.18
C GLY A 58 -4.28 -9.45 15.60
N ASN A 59 -5.52 -9.48 15.09
CA ASN A 59 -6.47 -10.56 15.33
C ASN A 59 -6.34 -11.74 14.34
N VAL A 60 -5.51 -11.62 13.31
CA VAL A 60 -5.33 -12.67 12.31
C VAL A 60 -4.53 -13.82 12.91
N SER A 61 -5.11 -15.02 12.84
CA SER A 61 -4.44 -16.27 13.21
C SER A 61 -4.40 -17.20 12.00
N LEU A 62 -3.20 -17.61 11.61
CA LEU A 62 -2.97 -18.48 10.45
C LEU A 62 -2.35 -19.81 10.88
N PRO A 63 -2.56 -20.90 10.11
CA PRO A 63 -1.78 -22.13 10.26
C PRO A 63 -0.29 -21.88 9.98
N LYS A 64 0.60 -22.86 10.18
CA LYS A 64 2.03 -22.68 9.87
C LYS A 64 2.31 -22.47 8.38
N ASP A 65 1.61 -23.22 7.54
CA ASP A 65 1.74 -23.14 6.08
C ASP A 65 0.50 -22.45 5.53
N TYR A 66 0.66 -21.20 5.10
CA TYR A 66 -0.42 -20.43 4.47
C TYR A 66 0.01 -19.84 3.13
N THR A 67 -0.99 -19.49 2.33
CA THR A 67 -0.81 -18.77 1.07
C THR A 67 -1.17 -17.28 1.23
N PRO A 68 -0.75 -16.40 0.29
CA PRO A 68 -1.17 -14.99 0.28
C PRO A 68 -2.69 -14.82 0.28
N LYS A 69 -3.40 -15.74 -0.39
CA LYS A 69 -4.87 -15.80 -0.36
C LYS A 69 -5.40 -15.98 1.06
N GLN A 70 -4.86 -16.94 1.81
CA GLN A 70 -5.33 -17.22 3.18
C GLN A 70 -5.03 -16.05 4.13
N VAL A 71 -3.87 -15.39 3.98
CA VAL A 71 -3.57 -14.16 4.71
C VAL A 71 -4.63 -13.10 4.45
N SER A 72 -4.90 -12.82 3.17
CA SER A 72 -5.86 -11.79 2.78
C SER A 72 -7.30 -12.13 3.18
N GLU A 73 -7.72 -13.40 3.08
CA GLU A 73 -9.02 -13.89 3.57
C GLU A 73 -9.18 -13.72 5.08
N GLN A 74 -8.15 -13.99 5.88
CA GLN A 74 -8.21 -13.80 7.33
C GLN A 74 -8.22 -12.32 7.71
N ILE A 75 -7.45 -11.48 7.01
CA ILE A 75 -7.49 -10.02 7.17
C ILE A 75 -8.90 -9.51 6.86
N TYR A 76 -9.51 -9.96 5.77
CA TYR A 76 -10.90 -9.65 5.42
C TYR A 76 -11.89 -10.03 6.53
N CYS A 77 -11.83 -11.27 7.03
CA CYS A 77 -12.70 -11.73 8.11
C CYS A 77 -12.55 -10.85 9.34
N SER A 78 -11.31 -10.55 9.75
CA SER A 78 -11.03 -9.68 10.90
C SER A 78 -11.53 -8.24 10.70
N LEU A 79 -11.30 -7.63 9.53
CA LEU A 79 -11.80 -6.29 9.21
C LEU A 79 -13.33 -6.24 9.26
N ARG A 80 -14.00 -7.24 8.67
CA ARG A 80 -15.47 -7.34 8.67
C ARG A 80 -16.01 -7.50 10.08
N ASP A 81 -15.42 -8.39 10.87
CA ASP A 81 -15.90 -8.71 12.22
C ASP A 81 -15.66 -7.53 13.18
N LEU A 82 -14.49 -6.90 13.10
CA LEU A 82 -14.17 -5.69 13.87
C LEU A 82 -15.09 -4.52 13.50
N LYS A 83 -15.34 -4.30 12.21
CA LYS A 83 -16.32 -3.31 11.73
C LYS A 83 -17.69 -3.60 12.35
N ASN A 84 -18.16 -4.85 12.27
CA ASN A 84 -19.46 -5.23 12.79
C ASN A 84 -19.57 -5.00 14.30
N GLN A 85 -18.52 -5.32 15.05
CA GLN A 85 -18.43 -5.10 16.48
C GLN A 85 -18.48 -3.60 16.82
N LYS A 86 -17.60 -2.77 16.24
CA LYS A 86 -17.51 -1.34 16.58
C LYS A 86 -18.78 -0.58 16.21
N ILE A 87 -19.38 -0.89 15.06
CA ILE A 87 -20.67 -0.28 14.66
C ILE A 87 -21.79 -0.76 15.58
N SER A 88 -21.87 -2.06 15.90
CA SER A 88 -22.90 -2.56 16.82
C SER A 88 -22.80 -1.92 18.20
N CYS A 89 -21.59 -1.71 18.74
CA CYS A 89 -21.42 -0.97 20.01
C CYS A 89 -21.95 0.47 19.93
N LYS A 90 -21.71 1.19 18.82
CA LYS A 90 -22.23 2.54 18.60
C LYS A 90 -23.76 2.55 18.48
N LEU A 91 -24.32 1.61 17.73
CA LEU A 91 -25.75 1.46 17.52
C LEU A 91 -26.49 1.07 18.80
N ASP A 92 -25.92 0.17 19.60
CA ASP A 92 -26.51 -0.30 20.85
C ASP A 92 -26.55 0.84 21.87
N SER A 93 -25.45 1.58 22.00
CA SER A 93 -25.37 2.73 22.91
C SER A 93 -26.34 3.86 22.55
N ALA A 94 -26.63 4.07 21.26
CA ALA A 94 -27.46 5.17 20.79
C ALA A 94 -28.94 4.79 20.58
N PHE A 95 -29.21 3.56 20.17
CA PHE A 95 -30.54 3.11 19.70
C PHE A 95 -30.94 1.74 20.26
N GLY A 96 -30.08 1.06 21.02
CA GLY A 96 -30.27 -0.33 21.44
C GLY A 96 -30.40 -1.28 20.25
N LEU A 97 -29.62 -1.06 19.19
CA LEU A 97 -29.62 -1.85 17.95
C LEU A 97 -28.27 -2.49 17.69
N THR A 98 -28.28 -3.62 16.99
CA THR A 98 -27.08 -4.23 16.40
C THR A 98 -27.06 -4.08 14.88
N ILE A 99 -25.93 -4.37 14.25
CA ILE A 99 -25.88 -4.47 12.78
C ILE A 99 -26.85 -5.54 12.26
N GLU A 100 -27.02 -6.65 12.99
CA GLU A 100 -27.92 -7.72 12.56
C GLU A 100 -29.38 -7.26 12.57
N ASP A 101 -29.78 -6.43 13.54
CA ASP A 101 -31.10 -5.81 13.56
C ASP A 101 -31.32 -4.88 12.36
N LEU A 102 -30.29 -4.13 11.96
CA LEU A 102 -30.34 -3.28 10.76
C LEU A 102 -30.44 -4.10 9.47
N VAL A 103 -29.69 -5.20 9.35
CA VAL A 103 -29.74 -6.07 8.16
C VAL A 103 -31.08 -6.78 8.04
N ARG A 104 -31.64 -7.27 9.16
CA ARG A 104 -32.96 -7.89 9.19
C ARG A 104 -34.10 -6.88 9.03
N GLY A 105 -33.85 -5.61 9.33
CA GLY A 105 -34.82 -4.52 9.22
C GLY A 105 -35.81 -4.44 10.39
N HIS A 106 -35.61 -5.18 11.49
CA HIS A 106 -36.54 -5.22 12.63
C HIS A 106 -35.79 -5.48 13.95
N LYS A 107 -36.09 -4.70 15.01
CA LYS A 107 -35.72 -5.03 16.41
C LYS A 107 -36.82 -5.88 17.03
N LYS A 108 -36.47 -6.87 17.85
CA LYS A 108 -37.43 -7.85 18.37
C LYS A 108 -38.54 -7.26 19.26
N GLU A 109 -38.34 -6.16 20.00
CA GLU A 109 -39.35 -5.73 21.00
C GLU A 109 -39.56 -4.23 21.24
N ASP A 110 -38.97 -3.31 20.46
CA ASP A 110 -39.38 -1.89 20.49
C ASP A 110 -39.25 -1.33 19.07
N LYS A 111 -40.34 -0.74 18.55
CA LYS A 111 -40.36 -0.16 17.20
C LYS A 111 -39.48 1.08 17.16
N VAL A 112 -38.18 0.89 16.91
CA VAL A 112 -37.32 1.96 16.40
C VAL A 112 -37.95 2.46 15.10
N ASP A 113 -38.07 3.78 14.97
CA ASP A 113 -38.69 4.43 13.82
C ASP A 113 -38.05 3.91 12.51
N GLU A 114 -38.88 3.49 11.56
CA GLU A 114 -38.42 2.99 10.25
C GLU A 114 -37.55 4.01 9.49
N THR A 115 -37.77 5.31 9.72
CA THR A 115 -36.96 6.38 9.13
C THR A 115 -35.54 6.39 9.69
N ILE A 116 -35.37 6.07 10.98
CA ILE A 116 -34.06 5.92 11.63
C ILE A 116 -33.38 4.67 11.05
N ILE A 117 -34.08 3.53 10.96
CA ILE A 117 -33.53 2.30 10.38
C ILE A 117 -33.05 2.55 8.95
N LYS A 118 -33.87 3.19 8.09
CA LYS A 118 -33.50 3.51 6.70
C LYS A 118 -32.28 4.43 6.63
N SER A 119 -32.21 5.46 7.48
CA SER A 119 -31.05 6.36 7.53
C SER A 119 -29.78 5.63 7.98
N LEU A 120 -29.88 4.73 8.96
CA LEU A 120 -28.76 3.93 9.45
C LEU A 120 -28.29 2.91 8.41
N GLN A 121 -29.22 2.25 7.71
CA GLN A 121 -28.93 1.35 6.58
C GLN A 121 -28.21 2.10 5.45
N GLN A 122 -28.68 3.29 5.11
CA GLN A 122 -28.02 4.15 4.12
C GLN A 122 -26.60 4.48 4.58
N ALA A 123 -26.41 4.87 5.84
CA ALA A 123 -25.11 5.19 6.41
C ALA A 123 -24.11 4.01 6.47
N LEU A 124 -24.56 2.76 6.38
CA LEU A 124 -23.69 1.58 6.23
C LEU A 124 -23.07 1.44 4.83
N THR A 125 -23.62 2.18 3.86
CA THR A 125 -23.18 2.15 2.45
C THR A 125 -22.55 3.47 2.00
N GLU A 126 -22.64 4.53 2.82
CA GLU A 126 -22.10 5.85 2.49
C GLU A 126 -20.60 5.97 2.84
N GLU A 127 -19.78 6.22 1.82
CA GLU A 127 -18.32 6.42 1.97
C GLU A 127 -17.95 7.66 2.79
N GLN A 128 -18.86 8.60 2.98
CA GLN A 128 -18.67 9.80 3.83
C GLN A 128 -19.63 9.84 5.03
N GLY A 129 -20.30 8.73 5.31
CA GLY A 129 -21.26 8.61 6.39
C GLY A 129 -20.62 8.47 7.78
N GLN A 130 -21.46 8.38 8.80
CA GLN A 130 -21.05 8.26 10.22
C GLN A 130 -20.13 7.06 10.53
N PHE A 131 -20.14 6.02 9.67
CA PHE A 131 -19.33 4.81 9.84
C PHE A 131 -18.11 4.74 8.92
N LYS A 132 -17.79 5.83 8.20
CA LYS A 132 -16.68 5.90 7.25
C LYS A 132 -15.37 5.31 7.78
N GLU A 133 -15.01 5.64 9.02
CA GLU A 133 -13.76 5.17 9.63
C GLU A 133 -13.62 3.64 9.74
N TYR A 134 -14.74 2.90 9.69
CA TYR A 134 -14.78 1.45 9.69
C TYR A 134 -15.03 0.85 8.31
N LEU A 135 -15.51 1.63 7.34
CA LEU A 135 -15.85 1.17 6.00
C LEU A 135 -14.75 1.46 4.98
N SER A 136 -14.07 2.61 5.09
CA SER A 136 -13.03 3.06 4.16
C SER A 136 -11.64 2.57 4.59
N ASN A 137 -11.51 1.26 4.73
CA ASN A 137 -10.25 0.58 5.03
C ASN A 137 -9.95 -0.44 3.95
N GLU A 138 -8.70 -0.51 3.52
CA GLU A 138 -8.28 -1.48 2.50
C GLU A 138 -6.84 -1.92 2.78
N VAL A 139 -6.61 -3.22 2.58
CA VAL A 139 -5.33 -3.87 2.73
C VAL A 139 -5.01 -4.57 1.42
N ILE A 140 -3.80 -4.37 0.91
CA ILE A 140 -3.27 -5.09 -0.23
C ILE A 140 -2.23 -6.08 0.25
N THR A 141 -2.37 -7.35 -0.11
CA THR A 141 -1.46 -8.43 0.28
C THR A 141 -0.81 -9.01 -0.97
N VAL A 142 0.51 -9.16 -0.95
CA VAL A 142 1.28 -9.76 -2.03
C VAL A 142 2.14 -10.92 -1.52
N GLY A 143 2.38 -11.90 -2.38
CA GLY A 143 3.26 -13.02 -2.06
C GLY A 143 3.31 -14.05 -3.18
N PHE A 144 3.89 -15.22 -2.89
CA PHE A 144 3.92 -16.33 -3.82
C PHE A 144 3.01 -17.46 -3.36
N ASN A 145 2.23 -18.01 -4.28
CA ASN A 145 1.60 -19.30 -4.16
C ASN A 145 2.39 -20.32 -4.99
N GLY A 146 3.32 -21.02 -4.34
CA GLY A 146 4.33 -21.83 -5.02
C GLY A 146 5.24 -20.97 -5.90
N ARG A 147 5.07 -21.05 -7.22
CA ARG A 147 5.85 -20.25 -8.20
C ARG A 147 5.08 -19.05 -8.74
N THR A 148 3.80 -18.93 -8.40
CA THR A 148 2.91 -17.92 -8.97
C THR A 148 2.87 -16.71 -8.05
N PRO A 149 3.28 -15.51 -8.50
CA PRO A 149 3.05 -14.29 -7.75
C PRO A 149 1.55 -13.97 -7.71
N GLU A 150 1.05 -13.52 -6.56
CA GLU A 150 -0.35 -13.17 -6.39
C GLU A 150 -0.50 -11.83 -5.65
N ILE A 151 -1.52 -11.06 -6.02
CA ILE A 151 -1.97 -9.85 -5.35
C ILE A 151 -3.42 -10.05 -4.94
N TYR A 152 -3.73 -9.72 -3.70
CA TYR A 152 -5.07 -9.75 -3.13
C TYR A 152 -5.39 -8.40 -2.48
N THR A 153 -6.65 -8.00 -2.54
CA THR A 153 -7.17 -6.86 -1.79
C THR A 153 -8.23 -7.33 -0.80
N ALA A 154 -8.24 -6.72 0.37
CA ALA A 154 -9.22 -6.97 1.42
C ALA A 154 -9.76 -5.65 1.96
N THR A 155 -11.08 -5.54 2.02
CA THR A 155 -11.82 -4.43 2.64
C THR A 155 -12.74 -4.99 3.73
N PRO A 156 -13.34 -4.16 4.58
CA PRO A 156 -14.39 -4.60 5.52
C PRO A 156 -15.66 -5.18 4.85
N LEU A 157 -15.75 -5.16 3.52
CA LEU A 157 -16.92 -5.57 2.73
C LEU A 157 -16.61 -6.74 1.80
N THR A 158 -15.43 -6.75 1.16
CA THR A 158 -15.06 -7.74 0.15
C THR A 158 -13.59 -8.15 0.25
N HIS A 159 -13.27 -9.24 -0.41
CA HIS A 159 -11.90 -9.68 -0.65
C HIS A 159 -11.80 -10.25 -2.05
N ASP A 160 -10.79 -9.80 -2.80
CA ASP A 160 -10.68 -10.07 -4.23
C ASP A 160 -9.24 -10.41 -4.64
N LYS A 161 -9.10 -11.33 -5.60
CA LYS A 161 -7.84 -11.59 -6.28
C LYS A 161 -7.66 -10.59 -7.41
N VAL A 162 -6.53 -9.91 -7.47
CA VAL A 162 -6.19 -9.04 -8.60
C VAL A 162 -5.63 -9.88 -9.74
N ALA A 163 -6.21 -9.73 -10.93
CA ALA A 163 -5.78 -10.45 -12.13
C ALA A 163 -4.55 -9.81 -12.82
N LEU A 164 -4.36 -8.51 -12.63
CA LEU A 164 -3.28 -7.74 -13.25
C LEU A 164 -1.93 -7.93 -12.54
N ASN A 165 -0.86 -7.53 -13.22
CA ASN A 165 0.50 -7.49 -12.67
C ASN A 165 0.72 -6.39 -11.63
N PHE A 166 -0.26 -5.52 -11.42
CA PHE A 166 -0.19 -4.45 -10.44
C PHE A 166 -1.57 -4.09 -9.92
N MET A 167 -1.60 -3.38 -8.79
CA MET A 167 -2.79 -2.79 -8.20
C MET A 167 -2.36 -1.58 -7.39
N THR A 168 -3.21 -0.56 -7.32
CA THR A 168 -2.95 0.58 -6.44
C THR A 168 -4.18 0.85 -5.58
N VAL A 169 -3.94 1.21 -4.32
CA VAL A 169 -4.99 1.46 -3.33
C VAL A 169 -4.74 2.76 -2.58
N GLY A 170 -5.81 3.36 -2.07
CA GLY A 170 -5.78 4.60 -1.29
C GLY A 170 -6.08 5.86 -2.11
N SER A 171 -6.04 7.02 -1.45
CA SER A 171 -6.45 8.32 -2.00
C SER A 171 -5.59 8.82 -3.18
N GLY A 172 -4.40 8.25 -3.39
CA GLY A 172 -3.56 8.52 -4.56
C GLY A 172 -3.73 7.52 -5.70
N SER A 173 -4.59 6.51 -5.54
CA SER A 173 -4.64 5.34 -6.42
C SER A 173 -5.04 5.70 -7.85
N ASP A 174 -5.95 6.65 -8.07
CA ASP A 174 -6.41 7.02 -9.41
C ASP A 174 -5.25 7.52 -10.29
N LEU A 175 -4.40 8.42 -9.75
CA LEU A 175 -3.21 8.93 -10.45
C LEU A 175 -2.10 7.88 -10.58
N SER A 176 -1.91 7.03 -9.56
CA SER A 176 -0.90 5.97 -9.60
C SER A 176 -1.29 4.87 -10.60
N SER A 177 -2.54 4.42 -10.56
CA SER A 177 -3.14 3.46 -11.49
C SER A 177 -3.04 3.97 -12.92
N GLN A 178 -3.37 5.24 -13.18
CA GLN A 178 -3.20 5.81 -14.53
C GLN A 178 -1.74 5.69 -14.99
N SER A 179 -0.78 6.10 -14.15
CA SER A 179 0.64 6.04 -14.50
C SER A 179 1.14 4.62 -14.75
N LEU A 180 0.66 3.63 -13.97
CA LEU A 180 1.04 2.23 -14.15
C LEU A 180 0.35 1.64 -15.38
N ASN A 181 -0.93 1.92 -15.62
CA ASN A 181 -1.64 1.49 -16.83
C ASN A 181 -0.88 1.95 -18.09
N GLU A 182 -0.58 3.26 -18.18
CA GLU A 182 0.18 3.83 -19.31
C GLU A 182 1.53 3.13 -19.52
N PHE A 183 2.22 2.75 -18.43
CA PHE A 183 3.47 2.00 -18.54
C PHE A 183 3.24 0.56 -19.01
N TYR A 184 2.36 -0.20 -18.35
CA TYR A 184 2.16 -1.62 -18.63
C TYR A 184 1.55 -1.87 -20.02
N GLU A 185 0.79 -0.92 -20.58
CA GLU A 185 0.33 -0.97 -21.97
C GLU A 185 1.49 -0.98 -22.99
N THR A 186 2.66 -0.42 -22.63
CA THR A 186 3.85 -0.44 -23.49
C THR A 186 4.65 -1.75 -23.39
N ILE A 187 4.31 -2.63 -22.45
CA ILE A 187 5.07 -3.84 -22.15
C ILE A 187 4.36 -5.07 -22.71
N LYS A 188 5.02 -5.73 -23.68
CA LYS A 188 4.47 -6.95 -24.30
C LYS A 188 4.32 -8.12 -23.32
N ASP A 189 5.29 -8.28 -22.42
CA ASP A 189 5.28 -9.33 -21.39
C ASP A 189 5.68 -8.76 -20.02
N PRO A 190 4.70 -8.35 -19.20
CA PRO A 190 4.94 -7.84 -17.85
C PRO A 190 5.75 -8.79 -16.96
N ASN A 191 5.63 -10.10 -17.16
CA ASN A 191 6.34 -11.10 -16.36
C ASN A 191 7.84 -11.17 -16.70
N SER A 192 8.28 -10.57 -17.80
CA SER A 192 9.68 -10.48 -18.21
C SER A 192 10.42 -9.27 -17.66
N LEU A 193 9.72 -8.32 -17.03
CA LEU A 193 10.32 -7.12 -16.47
C LEU A 193 11.37 -7.45 -15.41
N SER A 194 12.46 -6.68 -15.36
CA SER A 194 13.41 -6.75 -14.24
C SER A 194 12.74 -6.25 -12.95
N THR A 195 13.19 -6.78 -11.82
CA THR A 195 12.72 -6.37 -10.49
C THR A 195 12.90 -4.86 -10.27
N SER A 196 14.07 -4.32 -10.60
CA SER A 196 14.37 -2.89 -10.49
C SER A 196 13.46 -2.03 -11.36
N LYS A 197 13.17 -2.45 -12.60
CA LYS A 197 12.30 -1.69 -13.50
C LYS A 197 10.86 -1.66 -12.99
N MET A 198 10.36 -2.79 -12.51
CA MET A 198 9.01 -2.91 -11.94
C MET A 198 8.84 -2.01 -10.70
N ILE A 199 9.80 -2.05 -9.77
CA ILE A 199 9.78 -1.21 -8.56
C ILE A 199 9.98 0.27 -8.92
N GLU A 200 10.88 0.59 -9.85
CA GLU A 200 11.06 1.95 -10.38
C GLU A 200 9.73 2.55 -10.86
N GLN A 201 8.93 1.81 -11.63
CA GLN A 201 7.63 2.31 -12.09
C GLN A 201 6.62 2.47 -10.97
N SER A 202 6.66 1.62 -9.95
CA SER A 202 5.80 1.74 -8.76
C SER A 202 6.13 3.01 -7.94
N VAL A 203 7.41 3.35 -7.82
CA VAL A 203 7.87 4.60 -7.19
C VAL A 203 7.48 5.83 -8.03
N LEU A 204 7.65 5.76 -9.36
CA LEU A 204 7.20 6.85 -10.26
C LEU A 204 5.69 7.10 -10.18
N ALA A 205 4.90 6.04 -10.12
CA ALA A 205 3.46 6.14 -9.95
C ALA A 205 3.12 6.87 -8.63
N LYS A 206 3.80 6.52 -7.53
CA LYS A 206 3.67 7.25 -6.26
C LYS A 206 4.01 8.73 -6.42
N PHE A 207 5.08 9.11 -7.13
CA PHE A 207 5.40 10.52 -7.40
C PHE A 207 4.28 11.25 -8.14
N LYS A 208 3.61 10.59 -9.09
CA LYS A 208 2.45 11.18 -9.78
C LYS A 208 1.30 11.47 -8.81
N SER A 209 1.12 10.62 -7.82
CA SER A 209 0.08 10.74 -6.79
C SER A 209 0.38 11.77 -5.70
N GLU A 210 1.60 12.30 -5.58
CA GLU A 210 1.95 13.36 -4.61
C GLU A 210 1.20 14.68 -4.86
N LYS A 211 0.55 14.83 -6.02
CA LYS A 211 -0.39 15.93 -6.29
C LYS A 211 -1.64 15.87 -5.41
N ASN A 212 -2.03 14.68 -4.95
CA ASN A 212 -3.13 14.53 -4.02
C ASN A 212 -2.68 14.94 -2.61
N MET A 213 -3.42 15.88 -2.00
CA MET A 213 -3.15 16.30 -0.63
C MET A 213 -3.12 15.07 0.27
N GLY A 214 -2.06 14.94 1.07
CA GLY A 214 -1.96 13.85 2.04
C GLY A 214 -1.16 12.63 1.58
N VAL A 215 -0.82 12.50 0.29
CA VAL A 215 0.21 11.57 -0.22
C VAL A 215 1.57 12.29 -0.20
N GLY A 216 2.63 11.62 0.26
CA GLY A 216 3.98 12.20 0.24
C GLY A 216 4.98 11.50 1.14
N GLY A 217 6.06 12.20 1.50
CA GLY A 217 7.17 11.60 2.24
C GLY A 217 8.03 10.68 1.35
N THR A 218 9.04 10.04 1.91
CA THR A 218 9.83 9.01 1.20
C THR A 218 8.98 7.76 0.98
N SER A 219 9.28 7.00 -0.06
CA SER A 219 8.67 5.70 -0.30
C SER A 219 9.18 4.66 0.69
N ASP A 220 8.26 3.89 1.26
CA ASP A 220 8.53 2.58 1.83
C ASP A 220 8.52 1.55 0.70
N ILE A 221 9.61 0.82 0.53
CA ILE A 221 9.76 -0.17 -0.55
C ILE A 221 10.05 -1.54 0.06
N ALA A 222 9.14 -2.48 -0.16
CA ALA A 222 9.28 -3.87 0.25
C ALA A 222 9.09 -4.81 -0.94
N TYR A 223 9.81 -5.93 -0.95
CA TYR A 223 9.65 -6.94 -2.00
C TYR A 223 10.00 -8.34 -1.53
N ILE A 224 9.50 -9.35 -2.25
CA ILE A 224 9.88 -10.75 -2.07
C ILE A 224 10.40 -11.27 -3.40
N LYS A 225 11.66 -11.73 -3.47
CA LYS A 225 12.16 -12.53 -4.59
C LYS A 225 11.71 -13.98 -4.39
N ARG A 226 11.35 -14.67 -5.47
CA ARG A 226 10.83 -16.05 -5.39
C ARG A 226 11.78 -16.96 -4.60
N GLY A 227 11.26 -17.57 -3.54
CA GLY A 227 12.02 -18.49 -2.68
C GLY A 227 12.93 -17.80 -1.65
N CYS A 228 12.83 -16.48 -1.52
CA CYS A 228 13.51 -15.69 -0.50
C CYS A 228 12.50 -15.16 0.53
N GLU A 229 13.01 -14.77 1.70
CA GLU A 229 12.25 -14.01 2.68
C GLU A 229 11.92 -12.60 2.16
N PRO A 230 10.86 -11.95 2.70
CA PRO A 230 10.57 -10.55 2.44
C PRO A 230 11.75 -9.64 2.80
N VAL A 231 11.96 -8.60 1.99
CA VAL A 231 13.01 -7.60 2.19
C VAL A 231 12.37 -6.22 2.21
N MET A 232 12.68 -5.44 3.23
CA MET A 232 12.40 -4.01 3.30
C MET A 232 13.67 -3.24 2.92
N ILE A 233 13.59 -2.32 1.96
CA ILE A 233 14.70 -1.42 1.63
C ILE A 233 14.84 -0.40 2.76
N GLY A 234 16.07 -0.21 3.26
CA GLY A 234 16.35 0.75 4.31
C GLY A 234 15.94 2.17 3.94
N LYS A 235 15.75 3.01 4.96
CA LYS A 235 15.24 4.38 4.75
C LYS A 235 16.20 5.19 3.87
N ALA A 236 17.50 5.19 4.18
CA ALA A 236 18.49 5.93 3.41
C ALA A 236 18.55 5.45 1.96
N GLU A 237 18.53 4.14 1.75
CA GLU A 237 18.52 3.49 0.44
C GLU A 237 17.24 3.82 -0.33
N SER A 238 16.08 3.85 0.31
CA SER A 238 14.82 4.21 -0.32
C SER A 238 14.82 5.66 -0.78
N VAL A 239 15.42 6.58 -0.01
CA VAL A 239 15.58 7.95 -0.45
C VAL A 239 16.54 8.04 -1.64
N LEU A 240 17.69 7.36 -1.59
CA LEU A 240 18.63 7.32 -2.71
C LEU A 240 17.99 6.72 -3.97
N PHE A 241 17.17 5.67 -3.82
CA PHE A 241 16.41 5.06 -4.89
C PHE A 241 15.48 6.07 -5.59
N GLU A 242 14.73 6.86 -4.80
CA GLU A 242 13.90 7.95 -5.32
C GLU A 242 14.72 9.02 -6.05
N GLU A 243 15.87 9.42 -5.50
CA GLU A 243 16.74 10.42 -6.12
C GLU A 243 17.37 9.95 -7.42
N ILE A 244 17.79 8.68 -7.50
CA ILE A 244 18.30 8.10 -8.75
C ILE A 244 17.22 8.16 -9.83
N ILE A 245 15.96 7.84 -9.50
CA ILE A 245 14.82 7.93 -10.42
C ILE A 245 14.61 9.38 -10.86
N LYS A 246 14.50 10.32 -9.91
CA LYS A 246 14.33 11.76 -10.22
C LYS A 246 15.47 12.27 -11.10
N GLY A 247 16.72 11.91 -10.80
CA GLY A 247 17.90 12.30 -11.58
C GLY A 247 17.91 11.70 -12.98
N LYS A 248 17.51 10.43 -13.14
CA LYS A 248 17.37 9.76 -14.44
C LYS A 248 16.34 10.46 -15.33
N TYR A 249 15.13 10.69 -14.81
CA TYR A 249 14.03 11.28 -15.60
C TYR A 249 14.23 12.78 -15.90
N ASN A 250 15.08 13.47 -15.14
CA ASN A 250 15.51 14.84 -15.43
C ASN A 250 16.81 14.92 -16.26
N ASN A 251 17.30 13.80 -16.82
CA ASN A 251 18.54 13.72 -17.59
C ASN A 251 19.78 14.25 -16.85
N LEU A 252 19.79 14.12 -15.52
CA LEU A 252 20.89 14.48 -14.64
C LEU A 252 21.82 13.29 -14.39
N ILE A 253 21.29 12.06 -14.40
CA ILE A 253 22.05 10.80 -14.29
C ILE A 253 21.87 10.00 -15.58
N GLY A 254 22.96 9.46 -16.13
CA GLY A 254 22.89 8.60 -17.32
C GLY A 254 22.10 7.32 -17.06
N THR A 255 21.25 6.90 -18.01
CA THR A 255 20.34 5.76 -17.86
C THR A 255 21.03 4.48 -17.38
N ARG A 256 22.22 4.18 -17.91
CA ARG A 256 23.00 2.99 -17.51
C ARG A 256 23.46 3.04 -16.05
N VAL A 257 23.93 4.21 -15.61
CA VAL A 257 24.41 4.45 -14.24
C VAL A 257 23.23 4.38 -13.27
N ALA A 258 22.11 5.03 -13.61
CA ALA A 258 20.89 4.98 -12.81
C ALA A 258 20.36 3.55 -12.66
N ASN A 259 20.23 2.79 -13.76
CA ASN A 259 19.76 1.42 -13.71
C ASN A 259 20.65 0.53 -12.82
N ARG A 260 21.98 0.68 -12.94
CA ARG A 260 22.93 -0.05 -12.09
C ARG A 260 22.73 0.30 -10.61
N GLY A 261 22.63 1.57 -10.24
CA GLY A 261 22.41 1.96 -8.84
C GLY A 261 21.09 1.43 -8.27
N LEU A 262 20.01 1.42 -9.07
CA LEU A 262 18.74 0.81 -8.65
C LEU A 262 18.87 -0.70 -8.47
N ASP A 263 19.59 -1.39 -9.36
CA ASP A 263 19.88 -2.82 -9.23
C ASP A 263 20.73 -3.13 -7.98
N ASP A 264 21.76 -2.32 -7.70
CA ASP A 264 22.66 -2.49 -6.56
C ASP A 264 21.88 -2.36 -5.23
N ILE A 265 21.01 -1.34 -5.09
CA ILE A 265 20.13 -1.19 -3.93
C ILE A 265 19.18 -2.40 -3.80
N ILE A 266 18.60 -2.89 -4.90
CA ILE A 266 17.72 -4.08 -4.91
C ILE A 266 18.49 -5.38 -4.58
N ASN A 267 19.81 -5.37 -4.65
CA ASN A 267 20.66 -6.48 -4.26
C ASN A 267 21.27 -6.31 -2.86
N GLY A 268 20.89 -5.25 -2.13
CA GLY A 268 21.26 -5.03 -0.75
C GLY A 268 22.50 -4.15 -0.55
N ALA A 269 22.99 -3.47 -1.60
CA ALA A 269 24.05 -2.48 -1.44
C ALA A 269 23.55 -1.30 -0.60
N THR A 270 24.41 -0.78 0.28
CA THR A 270 24.04 0.33 1.18
C THR A 270 24.11 1.68 0.48
N PHE A 271 23.55 2.70 1.12
CA PHE A 271 23.68 4.09 0.67
C PHE A 271 25.13 4.47 0.38
N GLU A 272 26.06 4.15 1.28
CA GLU A 272 27.48 4.53 1.18
C GLU A 272 28.21 3.83 0.02
N GLU A 273 27.74 2.65 -0.38
CA GLU A 273 28.30 1.91 -1.51
C GLU A 273 27.81 2.47 -2.85
N VAL A 274 26.55 2.91 -2.92
CA VAL A 274 25.90 3.32 -4.16
C VAL A 274 26.05 4.82 -4.43
N GLU A 275 25.87 5.68 -3.43
CA GLU A 275 25.86 7.14 -3.61
C GLU A 275 27.12 7.67 -4.31
N PRO A 276 28.35 7.30 -3.92
CA PRO A 276 29.55 7.80 -4.59
C PRO A 276 29.60 7.43 -6.08
N THR A 277 29.18 6.21 -6.44
CA THR A 277 29.17 5.75 -7.84
C THR A 277 28.17 6.52 -8.71
N ILE A 278 27.10 7.04 -8.10
CA ILE A 278 26.07 7.80 -8.79
C ILE A 278 26.41 9.28 -8.88
N PHE A 279 27.01 9.84 -7.81
CA PHE A 279 27.19 11.28 -7.65
C PHE A 279 28.61 11.77 -7.99
N ASP A 280 29.66 11.02 -7.62
CA ASP A 280 31.06 11.45 -7.82
C ASP A 280 31.55 11.16 -9.24
N GLU A 281 31.08 10.08 -9.87
CA GLU A 281 31.40 9.74 -11.26
C GLU A 281 30.57 10.55 -12.29
N ASN A 282 29.67 11.43 -11.84
CA ASN A 282 28.75 12.14 -12.71
C ASN A 282 29.31 13.51 -13.15
N PRO A 283 29.49 13.76 -14.48
CA PRO A 283 29.98 15.05 -14.98
C PRO A 283 29.05 16.24 -14.70
N LYS A 284 27.83 15.99 -14.21
CA LYS A 284 26.85 17.01 -13.79
C LYS A 284 26.66 17.08 -12.26
N SER A 285 27.58 16.52 -11.47
CA SER A 285 27.50 16.44 -10.00
C SER A 285 26.97 17.72 -9.35
N ARG A 286 27.53 18.90 -9.67
CA ARG A 286 27.06 20.19 -9.12
C ARG A 286 25.57 20.51 -9.36
N LYS A 287 25.00 20.14 -10.51
CA LYS A 287 23.56 20.32 -10.79
C LYS A 287 22.70 19.29 -10.07
N LEU A 288 23.23 18.09 -9.90
CA LEU A 288 22.62 16.99 -9.16
C LEU A 288 22.52 17.35 -7.66
N GLU A 289 23.61 17.88 -7.09
CA GLU A 289 23.68 18.33 -5.69
C GLU A 289 22.64 19.42 -5.36
N LEU A 290 22.37 20.34 -6.28
CA LEU A 290 21.40 21.43 -6.11
C LEU A 290 19.95 20.95 -6.21
N TYR A 291 19.69 19.83 -6.88
CA TYR A 291 18.34 19.39 -7.25
C TYR A 291 17.83 18.25 -6.37
N LEU A 292 18.71 17.38 -5.89
CA LEU A 292 18.29 16.14 -5.26
C LEU A 292 18.41 16.20 -3.73
N ARG A 293 19.52 16.69 -3.17
CA ARG A 293 19.92 16.55 -1.74
C ARG A 293 18.87 16.95 -0.69
N SER A 294 17.92 16.07 -0.44
CA SER A 294 16.83 16.27 0.53
C SER A 294 17.24 15.90 1.97
N TYR A 295 18.50 15.47 2.18
CA TYR A 295 19.00 14.85 3.42
C TYR A 295 20.21 15.58 4.04
N ARG A 296 20.66 16.69 3.45
CA ARG A 296 21.58 17.62 4.14
C ARG A 296 20.76 18.63 4.97
N ILE A 297 20.08 18.14 6.01
CA ILE A 297 19.58 18.94 7.14
C ILE A 297 19.89 18.17 8.42
#